data_AF-A0ABD0RCA8-F1
#
_entry.id   AF-A0ABD0RCA8-F1
#
_cell.length_a   1.000
_cell.length_b   1.000
_cell.length_c   1.000
_cell.angle_alpha   90.00
_cell.angle_beta   90.00
_cell.angle_gamma   90.00
#
_symmetry.space_group_name_H-M   'P 1'
#
loop_
_entity.id
_entity.type
_entity.pdbx_description
1 polymer ?
#
loop_
_entity_poly.entity_id
_entity_poly.type
_entity_poly.pdbx_seq_one_letter_code
_entity_poly.pdbx_strand_id
1 'polypeptide(L)' 'PPEDLQDLGVRFLQPFVNLLSKATYWWMNPLIIGAHKRPIELKKIGKLPIAMRALTNYMRLKDSYEEQR' A
#
# COMPACT_ATOMS: atom_id res chain seq x y z
N PRO A 1 -3.00 4.08 -16.30
CA PRO A 1 -2.69 4.04 -14.85
C PRO A 1 -2.19 2.64 -14.45
N PRO A 2 -1.28 2.51 -13.46
CA PRO A 2 -0.82 1.22 -12.92
C PRO A 2 -2.00 0.31 -12.56
N GLU A 3 -1.86 -1.00 -12.76
CA GLU A 3 -2.91 -2.00 -12.49
C GLU A 3 -3.38 -1.94 -11.01
N ASP A 4 -2.46 -1.65 -10.09
CA ASP A 4 -2.74 -1.48 -8.65
C ASP A 4 -3.69 -0.32 -8.32
N LEU A 5 -3.72 0.73 -9.14
CA LEU A 5 -4.63 1.87 -8.98
C LEU A 5 -6.03 1.57 -9.49
N GLN A 6 -6.20 0.51 -10.29
CA GLN A 6 -7.48 0.05 -10.82
C GLN A 6 -8.16 -0.96 -9.88
N ASP A 7 -7.40 -1.58 -8.96
CA ASP A 7 -7.98 -2.37 -7.87
C ASP A 7 -8.61 -1.42 -6.84
N LEU A 8 -9.93 -1.22 -6.97
CA LEU A 8 -10.79 -0.40 -6.09
C LEU A 8 -10.62 -0.71 -4.59
N GLY A 9 -9.98 -1.83 -4.23
CA GLY A 9 -9.68 -2.21 -2.86
C GLY A 9 -8.39 -1.63 -2.27
N VAL A 10 -7.48 -1.05 -3.05
CA VAL A 10 -6.20 -0.52 -2.53
C VAL A 10 -6.43 0.86 -1.92
N ARG A 11 -6.25 0.96 -0.60
CA ARG A 11 -6.37 2.23 0.15
C ARG A 11 -5.06 2.70 0.77
N PHE A 12 -4.01 1.89 0.67
CA PHE A 12 -2.65 2.29 0.99
C PHE A 12 -2.03 3.01 -0.22
N LEU A 13 -2.12 4.34 -0.22
CA LEU A 13 -1.81 5.16 -1.40
C LEU A 13 -0.35 5.63 -1.48
N GLN A 14 0.48 5.40 -0.45
CA GLN A 14 1.86 5.90 -0.37
C GLN A 14 2.68 5.74 -1.68
N PRO A 15 2.64 4.62 -2.42
CA PRO A 15 3.43 4.48 -3.65
C PRO A 15 2.96 5.40 -4.80
N PHE A 16 1.69 5.82 -4.78
CA PHE A 16 0.99 6.44 -5.91
C PHE A 16 0.80 7.95 -5.79
N VAL A 17 1.18 8.56 -4.67
CA VAL A 17 1.03 10.00 -4.46
C VAL A 17 2.26 10.79 -4.93
N ASN A 18 2.10 12.10 -5.09
CA ASN A 18 3.19 13.00 -5.45
C ASN A 18 4.28 13.06 -4.35
N LEU A 19 5.44 13.61 -4.69
CA LEU A 19 6.61 13.66 -3.79
C LEU A 19 6.32 14.34 -2.45
N LEU A 20 5.63 15.48 -2.48
CA LEU A 20 5.28 16.23 -1.27
C LEU A 20 4.41 15.38 -0.32
N SER A 21 3.40 14.71 -0.86
CA SER A 21 2.52 13.83 -0.09
C SER A 21 3.24 12.57 0.41
N LYS A 22 4.21 12.03 -0.33
CA LYS A 22 5.08 10.94 0.13
C LYS A 22 5.94 11.36 1.32
N ALA A 23 6.52 12.56 1.27
CA ALA A 23 7.41 13.08 2.30
C ALA A 23 6.67 13.45 3.60
N THR A 24 5.45 13.98 3.46
CA THR A 24 4.67 14.50 4.60
C THR A 24 3.56 13.56 5.06
N TYR A 25 3.38 12.41 4.40
CA TYR A 25 2.26 11.49 4.62
C TYR A 25 0.87 12.13 4.47
N TRP A 26 0.75 13.21 3.69
CA TRP A 26 -0.47 14.00 3.58
C TRP A 26 -1.72 13.20 3.17
N TRP A 27 -1.54 12.15 2.38
CA TRP A 27 -2.63 11.27 1.94
C TRP A 27 -3.33 10.53 3.08
N MET A 28 -2.71 10.45 4.26
CA MET A 28 -3.31 9.83 5.45
C MET A 28 -4.32 10.73 6.16
N ASN A 29 -4.30 12.05 5.92
CA ASN A 29 -5.16 13.00 6.63
C ASN A 29 -6.66 12.62 6.62
N PRO A 30 -7.25 12.22 5.48
CA PRO A 30 -8.66 11.79 5.46
C PRO A 30 -8.93 10.54 6.30
N LEU A 31 -7.98 9.60 6.36
CA LEU A 31 -8.10 8.39 7.17
C LEU A 31 -8.08 8.74 8.66
N ILE A 32 -7.13 9.57 9.09
CA ILE A 32 -6.96 9.98 10.49
C ILE A 32 -8.18 10.76 10.98
N ILE A 33 -8.63 11.75 10.21
CA ILE A 33 -9.84 12.53 10.53
C ILE A 33 -11.08 11.63 10.58
N GLY A 34 -11.18 10.66 9.65
CA GLY A 34 -12.28 9.70 9.61
C GLY A 34 -12.28 8.75 10.81
N ALA A 35 -11.10 8.30 11.25
CA ALA A 35 -10.92 7.41 12.39
C ALA A 35 -11.31 8.06 13.71
N HIS A 36 -11.13 9.37 13.83
CA HIS A 36 -11.59 10.12 15.00
C HIS A 36 -13.13 10.10 15.14
N LYS A 37 -13.86 10.09 14.01
CA LYS A 37 -15.33 10.11 14.02
C LYS A 37 -15.96 8.72 14.15
N ARG A 38 -15.30 7.67 13.65
CA ARG A 38 -15.82 6.29 13.65
C ARG A 38 -14.67 5.28 13.75
N PRO A 39 -14.86 4.14 14.46
CA PRO A 39 -13.88 3.06 14.49
C PRO A 39 -13.48 2.60 13.08
N ILE A 40 -12.21 2.22 12.91
CA ILE A 40 -11.69 1.75 11.62
C ILE A 40 -12.01 0.27 11.47
N GLU A 41 -12.87 -0.06 10.51
CA GLU A 41 -13.10 -1.43 10.09
C GLU A 41 -12.00 -1.92 9.14
N LEU A 42 -11.71 -3.22 9.13
CA LEU A 42 -10.73 -3.83 8.22
C LEU A 42 -11.02 -3.51 6.74
N LYS A 43 -12.31 -3.44 6.36
CA LYS A 43 -12.74 -3.05 5.00
C LYS A 43 -12.29 -1.64 4.61
N LYS A 44 -12.08 -0.74 5.58
CA LYS A 44 -11.59 0.64 5.34
C LYS A 44 -10.08 0.73 5.20
N ILE A 45 -9.31 -0.24 5.69
CA ILE A 45 -7.84 -0.27 5.55
C ILE A 45 -7.45 -0.61 4.11
N GLY A 46 -8.27 -1.42 3.44
CA GLY A 46 -8.04 -1.84 2.05
C GLY A 46 -6.93 -2.89 1.92
N LYS A 47 -6.64 -3.26 0.68
CA LYS A 47 -5.56 -4.20 0.33
C LYS A 47 -4.23 -3.46 0.20
N LEU A 48 -3.15 -4.20 0.42
CA LEU A 48 -1.79 -3.73 0.12
C LEU A 48 -1.51 -3.75 -1.40
N PRO A 49 -0.73 -2.79 -1.91
CA PRO A 49 -0.23 -2.79 -3.28
C PRO A 49 0.56 -4.07 -3.59
N ILE A 50 0.58 -4.52 -4.85
CA ILE A 50 1.24 -5.78 -5.24
C ILE A 50 2.70 -5.80 -4.80
N ALA A 51 3.42 -4.70 -4.97
CA ALA A 51 4.83 -4.59 -4.59
C ALA A 51 5.12 -4.86 -3.10
N MET A 52 4.12 -4.78 -2.23
CA MET A 52 4.24 -5.03 -0.78
C MET A 52 3.55 -6.31 -0.33
N ARG A 53 2.99 -7.11 -1.25
CA ARG A 53 2.36 -8.38 -0.90
C ARG A 53 3.40 -9.42 -0.52
N ALA A 54 3.05 -10.28 0.44
CA ALA A 54 3.93 -11.33 0.96
C ALA A 54 4.46 -12.24 -0.16
N LEU A 55 3.58 -12.67 -1.09
CA LEU A 55 3.95 -13.53 -2.21
C LEU A 55 5.02 -12.87 -3.10
N THR A 56 4.85 -11.59 -3.43
CA THR A 56 5.79 -10.84 -4.28
C THR A 56 7.15 -10.69 -3.60
N ASN A 57 7.18 -10.38 -2.31
CA ASN A 57 8.44 -10.28 -1.57
C ASN A 57 9.11 -11.64 -1.37
N TYR A 58 8.32 -12.71 -1.18
CA TYR A 58 8.84 -14.07 -1.09
C TYR A 58 9.48 -14.53 -2.40
N MET A 59 8.81 -14.31 -3.54
CA MET A 59 9.36 -14.66 -4.85
C MET A 59 10.68 -13.94 -5.10
N ARG A 60 10.74 -12.62 -4.86
CA ARG A 60 11.99 -11.84 -4.98
C ARG A 60 13.12 -12.40 -4.11
N LEU A 61 12.81 -12.73 -2.85
CA LEU A 61 13.80 -13.31 -1.96
C LEU A 61 14.28 -14.68 -2.44
N LYS A 62 13.35 -15.53 -2.89
CA LYS A 62 13.65 -16.85 -3.42
C LYS A 62 14.56 -16.76 -4.64
N ASP A 63 14.21 -15.93 -5.61
CA ASP A 63 14.98 -15.77 -6.84
C ASP A 63 16.40 -15.27 -6.54
N SER A 64 16.54 -14.25 -5.69
CA SER A 64 17.87 -13.77 -5.25
C SER A 64 18.67 -14.80 -4.46
N TYR A 65 18.01 -15.69 -3.70
CA TYR A 65 18.69 -16.78 -3.00
C TYR A 65 19.17 -17.87 -3.96
N GLU A 66 18.36 -18.22 -4.97
CA GLU A 66 18.73 -19.20 -6.00
C GLU A 66 19.86 -18.69 -6.89
N GLU A 67 19.89 -17.39 -7.23
CA GLU A 67 21.00 -16.76 -7.97
C GLU A 67 22.34 -16.78 -7.21
N GLN A 68 22.29 -16.74 -5.87
CA GLN A 68 23.48 -16.79 -5.02
C GLN A 68 24.00 -18.20 -4.75
N ARG A 69 23.25 -19.23 -5.12
CA ARG A 69 23.55 -20.63 -4.79
C ARG A 69 24.33 -21.35 -5.88
#